data_AF-A0A7Z9G0T1-F1
#
_entry.id   AF-A0A7Z9G0T1-F1
#
_cell.length_a   1.000
_cell.length_b   1.000
_cell.length_c   1.000
_cell.angle_alpha   90.00
_cell.angle_beta   90.00
_cell.angle_gamma   90.00
#
_symmetry.space_group_name_H-M   'P 1'
#
loop_
_entity.id
_entity.type
_entity.pdbx_description
1 polymer ?
#
loop_
_entity_poly.entity_id
_entity_poly.type
_entity_poly.pdbx_seq_one_letter_code
_entity_poly.pdbx_strand_id
1 'polypeptide(L)'
;FLKDISPQTLIADFENRNGRNEKPPSPFGRWRADHLEELYKLGGDGLIDVALMDVGSMGLTAWRKVMPLLEANGIKGSPHAWDAPLKTIYAAQVNCGLGNGEIVEGVPGLVQGVDTSAYTLKNGILTLPNLPGFGMSIDESQVLEYSDTHSRIKR
;
A
#
# COMPACT_ATOMS: atom_id res chain seq x y z
N PHE A 1 5.52 -26.99 8.90
CA PHE A 1 6.75 -26.69 9.66
C PHE A 1 6.68 -25.33 10.35
N LEU A 2 6.67 -24.19 9.64
CA LEU A 2 6.63 -22.85 10.26
C LEU A 2 5.37 -22.62 11.12
N LYS A 3 4.18 -22.98 10.62
CA LYS A 3 2.93 -22.89 11.38
C LYS A 3 2.86 -23.88 12.56
N ASP A 4 3.69 -24.93 12.57
CA ASP A 4 3.74 -25.89 13.68
C ASP A 4 4.56 -25.35 14.86
N ILE A 5 5.56 -24.51 14.58
CA ILE A 5 6.43 -23.89 15.60
C ILE A 5 5.98 -22.47 16.00
N SER A 6 5.25 -21.79 15.11
CA SER A 6 4.68 -20.46 15.34
C SER A 6 3.35 -20.32 14.59
N PRO A 7 2.23 -20.77 15.19
CA PRO A 7 0.92 -20.79 14.53
C PRO A 7 0.40 -19.41 14.09
N GLN A 8 0.93 -18.34 14.68
CA GLN A 8 0.55 -16.95 14.40
C GLN A 8 1.46 -16.28 13.37
N THR A 9 2.51 -16.96 12.88
CA THR A 9 3.39 -16.38 11.86
C THR A 9 2.66 -16.30 10.52
N LEU A 10 2.68 -15.09 9.95
CA LEU A 10 2.19 -14.80 8.62
C LEU A 10 3.37 -14.67 7.65
N ILE A 11 3.23 -15.22 6.45
CA ILE A 11 4.17 -15.05 5.34
C ILE A 11 3.66 -13.94 4.44
N ALA A 12 4.50 -12.92 4.22
CA ALA A 12 4.17 -11.76 3.42
C ALA A 12 5.15 -11.60 2.25
N ASP A 13 4.65 -11.30 1.05
CA ASP A 13 5.46 -11.05 -0.15
C ASP A 13 4.68 -10.13 -1.12
N PHE A 14 5.18 -9.94 -2.35
CA PHE A 14 4.60 -9.17 -3.46
C PHE A 14 4.89 -7.67 -3.46
N GLU A 15 6.02 -7.26 -2.90
CA GLU A 15 6.54 -5.88 -3.03
C GLU A 15 7.25 -5.62 -4.37
N ASN A 16 7.86 -6.66 -4.98
CA ASN A 16 8.87 -6.48 -6.03
C ASN A 16 8.35 -5.79 -7.30
N ARG A 17 8.76 -4.53 -7.47
CA ARG A 17 8.42 -3.64 -8.60
C ARG A 17 9.23 -3.89 -9.89
N ASN A 18 10.31 -4.67 -9.84
CA ASN A 18 11.23 -4.82 -10.98
C ASN A 18 10.69 -5.81 -12.02
N GLY A 19 10.42 -5.33 -13.23
CA GLY A 19 9.97 -6.15 -14.37
C GLY A 19 8.50 -6.60 -14.32
N ARG A 20 7.82 -6.35 -13.19
CA ARG A 20 6.40 -6.71 -12.96
C ARG A 20 5.43 -5.54 -13.14
N ASN A 21 5.97 -4.35 -13.39
CA ASN A 21 5.18 -3.17 -13.69
C ASN A 21 4.82 -3.05 -15.19
N GLU A 22 3.55 -2.88 -15.49
CA GLU A 22 2.99 -2.59 -16.81
C GLU A 22 2.90 -1.08 -17.08
N LYS A 23 3.17 -0.71 -18.33
CA LYS A 23 2.99 0.65 -18.85
C LYS A 23 2.30 0.55 -20.23
N PRO A 24 1.10 1.15 -20.43
CA PRO A 24 0.31 1.92 -19.46
C PRO A 24 -0.26 1.04 -18.32
N PRO A 25 -0.73 1.63 -17.20
CA PRO A 25 -1.37 0.88 -16.12
C PRO A 25 -2.57 0.06 -16.62
N SER A 26 -2.68 -1.17 -16.15
CA SER A 26 -3.82 -2.06 -16.38
C SER A 26 -5.00 -1.67 -15.47
N PRO A 27 -6.16 -2.34 -15.58
CA PRO A 27 -7.25 -2.19 -14.61
C PRO A 27 -6.85 -2.51 -13.15
N PHE A 28 -5.68 -3.14 -12.95
CA PHE A 28 -5.07 -3.48 -11.67
C PHE A 28 -3.89 -2.55 -11.31
N GLY A 29 -3.85 -1.35 -11.88
CA GLY A 29 -2.79 -0.39 -11.62
C GLY A 29 -1.55 -0.73 -12.43
N ARG A 30 -0.37 -0.44 -11.89
CA ARG A 30 0.90 -0.71 -12.59
C ARG A 30 1.27 -2.19 -12.57
N TRP A 31 0.56 -3.09 -11.92
CA TRP A 31 0.96 -4.49 -11.89
C TRP A 31 0.38 -5.28 -13.07
N ARG A 32 1.19 -6.19 -13.61
CA ARG A 32 0.76 -7.12 -14.67
C ARG A 32 -0.25 -8.14 -14.14
N ALA A 33 -1.17 -8.57 -15.00
CA ALA A 33 -2.19 -9.55 -14.65
C ALA A 33 -1.60 -10.92 -14.26
N ASP A 34 -0.58 -11.40 -14.97
CA ASP A 34 0.08 -12.68 -14.69
C ASP A 34 0.74 -12.71 -13.30
N HIS A 35 1.19 -11.56 -12.81
CA HIS A 35 1.71 -11.45 -11.46
C HIS A 35 0.63 -11.54 -10.38
N LEU A 36 -0.59 -11.08 -10.66
CA LEU A 36 -1.73 -11.29 -9.76
C LEU A 36 -2.20 -12.74 -9.77
N GLU A 37 -2.14 -13.42 -10.92
CA GLU A 37 -2.42 -14.84 -11.00
C GLU A 37 -1.42 -15.67 -10.19
N GLU A 38 -0.13 -15.33 -10.24
CA GLU A 38 0.91 -15.90 -9.39
C GLU A 38 0.59 -15.70 -7.91
N LEU A 39 0.20 -14.48 -7.51
CA LEU A 39 -0.23 -14.15 -6.14
C LEU A 39 -1.37 -15.05 -5.67
N TYR A 40 -2.44 -15.14 -6.44
CA TYR A 40 -3.61 -15.94 -6.06
C TYR A 40 -3.28 -17.42 -5.99
N LYS A 41 -2.43 -17.93 -6.88
CA LYS A 41 -1.98 -19.33 -6.83
C LYS A 41 -1.20 -19.61 -5.54
N LEU A 42 -0.23 -18.76 -5.19
CA LEU A 42 0.54 -18.94 -3.96
C LEU A 42 -0.36 -18.85 -2.71
N GLY A 43 -1.35 -17.97 -2.70
CA GLY A 43 -2.31 -17.88 -1.59
C GLY A 43 -3.23 -19.10 -1.50
N GLY A 44 -3.75 -19.56 -2.63
CA GLY A 44 -4.57 -20.78 -2.71
C GLY A 44 -3.81 -22.03 -2.26
N ASP A 45 -2.50 -22.07 -2.51
CA ASP A 45 -1.60 -23.14 -2.05
C ASP A 45 -1.16 -22.96 -0.56
N GLY A 46 -1.59 -21.88 0.09
CA GLY A 46 -1.27 -21.57 1.50
C GLY A 46 0.19 -21.17 1.75
N LEU A 47 0.89 -20.72 0.72
CA LEU A 47 2.31 -20.34 0.76
C LEU A 47 2.53 -18.88 1.18
N ILE A 48 1.50 -18.05 1.03
CA ILE A 48 1.48 -16.66 1.48
C ILE A 48 0.18 -16.39 2.25
N ASP A 49 0.27 -15.50 3.23
CA ASP A 49 -0.88 -15.07 4.04
C ASP A 49 -1.19 -13.58 3.81
N VAL A 50 -0.21 -12.78 3.39
CA VAL A 50 -0.34 -11.31 3.24
C VAL A 50 0.28 -10.82 1.93
N ALA A 51 -0.45 -9.99 1.18
CA ALA A 51 0.04 -9.35 -0.04
C ALA A 51 0.52 -7.90 0.22
N LEU A 52 1.77 -7.62 -0.15
CA LEU A 52 2.49 -6.36 0.04
C LEU A 52 2.58 -5.51 -1.24
N MET A 53 1.53 -5.50 -2.06
CA MET A 53 1.52 -4.68 -3.29
C MET A 53 1.62 -3.18 -2.95
N ASP A 54 2.35 -2.41 -3.74
CA ASP A 54 2.57 -0.99 -3.46
C ASP A 54 1.29 -0.13 -3.61
N VAL A 55 0.97 0.67 -2.60
CA VAL A 55 -0.25 1.49 -2.59
C VAL A 55 -0.28 2.54 -3.72
N GLY A 56 0.87 3.13 -4.06
CA GLY A 56 0.98 4.16 -5.09
C GLY A 56 0.96 3.60 -6.51
N SER A 57 1.58 2.43 -6.70
CA SER A 57 1.66 1.75 -7.99
C SER A 57 0.33 1.13 -8.39
N MET A 58 -0.43 0.63 -7.41
CA MET A 58 -1.80 0.16 -7.61
C MET A 58 -2.78 1.32 -7.76
N GLY A 59 -2.70 2.32 -6.88
CA GLY A 59 -3.75 3.31 -6.69
C GLY A 59 -5.01 2.71 -6.05
N LEU A 60 -5.91 3.58 -5.58
CA LEU A 60 -7.10 3.17 -4.82
C LEU A 60 -8.08 2.33 -5.65
N THR A 61 -8.27 2.68 -6.93
CA THR A 61 -9.21 2.00 -7.82
C THR A 61 -8.82 0.55 -8.06
N ALA A 62 -7.52 0.25 -8.20
CA ALA A 62 -7.05 -1.12 -8.36
C ALA A 62 -7.20 -1.91 -7.06
N TRP A 63 -6.84 -1.32 -5.92
CA TRP A 63 -7.03 -1.92 -4.60
C TRP A 63 -8.49 -2.31 -4.34
N ARG A 64 -9.45 -1.46 -4.73
CA ARG A 64 -10.88 -1.78 -4.62
C ARG A 64 -11.29 -3.03 -5.41
N LYS A 65 -10.63 -3.32 -6.52
CA LYS A 65 -10.90 -4.52 -7.34
C LYS A 65 -10.18 -5.75 -6.80
N VAL A 66 -8.97 -5.58 -6.29
CA VAL A 66 -8.09 -6.68 -5.89
C VAL A 66 -8.37 -7.16 -4.47
N MET A 67 -8.74 -6.27 -3.53
CA MET A 67 -8.99 -6.66 -2.14
C MET A 67 -10.01 -7.81 -1.97
N PRO A 68 -11.17 -7.81 -2.66
CA PRO A 68 -12.11 -8.94 -2.59
C PRO A 68 -11.55 -10.24 -3.16
N LEU A 69 -10.65 -10.16 -4.16
CA LEU A 69 -9.99 -11.33 -4.74
C LEU A 69 -8.95 -11.92 -3.78
N LEU A 70 -8.21 -11.07 -3.05
CA LEU A 70 -7.33 -11.52 -1.97
C LEU A 70 -8.13 -12.25 -0.89
N GLU A 71 -9.22 -11.66 -0.43
CA GLU A 71 -10.10 -12.25 0.59
C GLU A 71 -10.64 -13.61 0.15
N ALA A 72 -11.11 -13.72 -1.10
CA ALA A 72 -11.61 -14.97 -1.66
C ALA A 72 -10.55 -16.09 -1.75
N ASN A 73 -9.27 -15.74 -1.77
CA ASN A 73 -8.14 -16.68 -1.79
C ASN A 73 -7.44 -16.80 -0.42
N GLY A 74 -8.06 -16.31 0.66
CA GLY A 74 -7.50 -16.41 2.01
C GLY A 74 -6.28 -15.52 2.27
N ILE A 75 -6.01 -14.54 1.41
CA ILE A 75 -4.89 -13.60 1.53
C ILE A 75 -5.37 -12.29 2.15
N LYS A 76 -4.60 -11.75 3.10
CA LYS A 76 -4.79 -10.40 3.66
C LYS A 76 -4.08 -9.33 2.82
N GLY A 77 -4.64 -8.13 2.79
CA GLY A 77 -3.95 -6.96 2.23
C GLY A 77 -3.07 -6.27 3.26
N SER A 78 -1.86 -5.87 2.88
CA SER A 78 -1.06 -4.92 3.66
C SER A 78 -0.29 -4.04 2.67
N PRO A 79 -0.93 -2.98 2.12
CA PRO A 79 -0.33 -2.19 1.06
C PRO A 79 1.04 -1.66 1.47
N HIS A 80 2.02 -1.91 0.62
CA HIS A 80 3.38 -1.44 0.85
C HIS A 80 3.45 0.09 0.70
N ALA A 81 4.17 0.71 1.63
CA ALA A 81 4.17 2.16 1.87
C ALA A 81 5.56 2.81 1.82
N TRP A 82 6.63 2.06 1.56
CA TRP A 82 7.96 2.65 1.43
C TRP A 82 8.04 3.73 0.33
N ASP A 83 8.97 4.68 0.52
CA ASP A 83 9.39 5.77 -0.38
C ASP A 83 8.64 7.11 -0.24
N ALA A 84 7.53 7.19 0.49
CA ALA A 84 6.87 8.49 0.74
C ALA A 84 6.00 8.51 2.02
N PRO A 85 6.08 9.54 2.87
CA PRO A 85 5.32 9.59 4.13
C PRO A 85 3.81 9.44 3.97
N LEU A 86 3.22 10.03 2.92
CA LEU A 86 1.78 9.96 2.67
C LEU A 86 1.28 8.55 2.32
N LYS A 87 2.16 7.65 1.87
CA LYS A 87 1.74 6.29 1.53
C LYS A 87 1.26 5.51 2.75
N THR A 88 1.81 5.76 3.94
CA THR A 88 1.31 5.17 5.19
C THR A 88 -0.16 5.54 5.40
N ILE A 89 -0.52 6.80 5.16
CA ILE A 89 -1.89 7.30 5.25
C ILE A 89 -2.79 6.62 4.20
N TYR A 90 -2.34 6.54 2.94
CA TYR A 90 -3.11 5.90 1.89
C TYR A 90 -3.30 4.39 2.12
N ALA A 91 -2.26 3.70 2.61
CA ALA A 91 -2.34 2.29 2.96
C ALA A 91 -3.35 2.05 4.09
N ALA A 92 -3.35 2.92 5.11
CA ALA A 92 -4.32 2.85 6.20
C ALA A 92 -5.75 3.11 5.72
N GLN A 93 -5.95 4.10 4.84
CA GLN A 93 -7.25 4.38 4.21
C GLN A 93 -7.76 3.21 3.37
N VAL A 94 -6.88 2.54 2.61
CA VAL A 94 -7.22 1.31 1.87
C VAL A 94 -7.66 0.20 2.82
N ASN A 95 -6.88 -0.08 3.88
CA ASN A 95 -7.18 -1.16 4.81
C ASN A 95 -8.47 -0.89 5.61
N CYS A 96 -8.64 0.31 6.16
CA CYS A 96 -9.86 0.65 6.91
C CYS A 96 -11.10 0.77 6.02
N GLY A 97 -10.94 1.26 4.79
CA GLY A 97 -12.05 1.50 3.87
C GLY A 97 -12.54 0.26 3.12
N LEU A 98 -11.63 -0.67 2.80
CA LEU A 98 -11.97 -1.90 2.05
C LEU A 98 -12.05 -3.15 2.94
N GLY A 99 -11.52 -3.11 4.16
CA GLY A 99 -11.40 -4.28 5.02
C GLY A 99 -10.33 -5.26 4.53
N ASN A 100 -10.32 -6.46 5.11
CA ASN A 100 -9.37 -7.56 4.83
C ASN A 100 -7.87 -7.20 4.98
N GLY A 101 -7.55 -6.08 5.63
CA GLY A 101 -6.19 -5.70 6.00
C GLY A 101 -5.82 -6.12 7.42
N GLU A 102 -4.58 -6.55 7.64
CA GLU A 102 -4.09 -6.99 8.96
C GLU A 102 -3.25 -5.90 9.65
N ILE A 103 -2.25 -5.38 8.93
CA ILE A 103 -1.27 -4.41 9.42
C ILE A 103 -1.09 -3.34 8.34
N VAL A 104 -0.70 -2.13 8.75
CA VAL A 104 -0.28 -1.05 7.84
C VAL A 104 1.22 -0.89 7.99
N GLU A 105 1.94 -0.87 6.87
CA GLU A 105 3.36 -0.52 6.89
C GLU A 105 3.53 0.94 7.34
N GLY A 106 4.24 1.13 8.45
CA GLY A 106 4.44 2.43 9.06
C GLY A 106 5.74 3.09 8.62
N VAL A 107 5.64 4.04 7.70
CA VAL A 107 6.71 5.01 7.40
C VAL A 107 6.22 6.40 7.80
N PRO A 108 6.08 6.69 9.11
CA PRO A 108 5.53 7.94 9.58
C PRO A 108 6.47 9.10 9.24
N GLY A 109 5.91 10.20 8.78
CA GLY A 109 6.63 11.41 8.45
C GLY A 109 5.68 12.52 8.04
N LEU A 110 6.22 13.71 7.86
CA LEU A 110 5.47 14.88 7.41
C LEU A 110 5.90 15.25 5.99
N VAL A 111 4.96 15.76 5.21
CA VAL A 111 5.24 16.38 3.91
C VAL A 111 5.01 17.87 4.06
N GLN A 112 5.98 18.68 3.63
CA GLN A 112 5.85 20.13 3.67
C GLN A 112 4.59 20.58 2.90
N GLY A 113 3.83 21.49 3.49
CA GLY A 113 2.58 21.99 2.91
C GLY A 113 1.41 21.01 3.00
N VAL A 114 1.54 19.86 3.66
CA VAL A 114 0.41 18.93 3.88
C VAL A 114 0.10 18.83 5.36
N ASP A 115 -1.09 19.26 5.75
CA ASP A 115 -1.60 19.09 7.11
C ASP A 115 -2.17 17.69 7.29
N THR A 116 -1.51 16.92 8.16
CA THR A 116 -1.92 15.57 8.56
C THR A 116 -2.33 15.50 10.03
N SER A 117 -2.51 16.64 10.70
CA SER A 117 -2.77 16.74 12.15
C SER A 117 -4.06 16.06 12.62
N ALA A 118 -5.00 15.82 11.70
CA ALA A 118 -6.21 15.07 11.98
C ALA A 118 -5.97 13.56 12.20
N TYR A 119 -4.81 13.04 11.80
CA TYR A 119 -4.37 11.66 12.06
C TYR A 119 -3.65 11.56 13.40
N THR A 120 -3.82 10.44 14.10
CA THR A 120 -3.12 10.18 15.36
C THR A 120 -2.41 8.84 15.33
N LEU A 121 -1.09 8.82 15.54
CA LEU A 121 -0.32 7.59 15.75
C LEU A 121 0.01 7.46 17.25
N LYS A 122 -0.61 6.49 17.92
CA LYS A 122 -0.40 6.25 19.36
C LYS A 122 -0.31 4.76 19.64
N ASN A 123 0.72 4.34 20.37
CA ASN A 123 0.94 2.94 20.75
C ASN A 123 0.91 1.96 19.55
N GLY A 124 1.49 2.37 18.41
CA GLY A 124 1.50 1.57 17.18
C GLY A 124 0.17 1.56 16.41
N ILE A 125 -0.85 2.29 16.86
CA ILE A 125 -2.16 2.39 16.20
C ILE A 125 -2.29 3.74 15.51
N LEU A 126 -2.48 3.72 14.18
CA LEU A 126 -2.81 4.88 13.36
C LEU A 126 -4.33 5.05 13.29
N THR A 127 -4.84 6.12 13.90
CA THR A 127 -6.27 6.47 13.89
C THR A 127 -6.55 7.45 12.76
N LEU A 128 -7.52 7.10 11.91
CA LEU A 128 -7.95 7.91 10.78
C LEU A 128 -9.01 8.93 11.22
N PRO A 129 -9.00 10.15 10.64
CA PRO A 129 -10.04 11.13 10.92
C PRO A 129 -11.37 10.77 10.24
N ASN A 130 -12.48 11.10 10.88
CA ASN A 130 -13.81 11.06 10.26
C ASN A 130 -14.08 12.37 9.49
N LEU A 131 -13.24 12.65 8.48
CA LEU A 131 -13.34 13.83 7.62
C LEU A 131 -13.46 13.39 6.15
N PRO A 132 -14.12 14.16 5.29
CA PRO A 132 -14.21 13.85 3.86
C PRO A 132 -12.84 13.73 3.17
N GLY A 133 -12.79 12.95 2.10
CA GLY A 133 -11.57 12.72 1.33
C GLY A 133 -10.52 11.98 2.17
N PHE A 134 -9.28 12.47 2.13
CA PHE A 134 -8.20 11.94 2.98
C PHE A 134 -8.07 12.67 4.31
N GLY A 135 -8.97 13.58 4.70
CA GLY A 135 -8.84 14.33 5.96
C GLY A 135 -7.51 15.09 6.10
N MET A 136 -6.91 15.47 4.96
CA MET A 136 -5.70 16.28 4.88
C MET A 136 -6.04 17.59 4.18
N SER A 137 -5.30 18.65 4.51
CA SER A 137 -5.35 19.91 3.76
C SER A 137 -3.97 20.23 3.17
N ILE A 138 -3.96 21.01 2.09
CA ILE A 138 -2.73 21.43 1.41
C ILE A 138 -2.61 22.95 1.56
N ASP A 139 -1.46 23.42 2.03
CA ASP A 139 -1.04 24.80 1.94
C ASP A 139 -0.31 25.00 0.61
N GLU A 140 -1.06 25.45 -0.39
CA GLU A 140 -0.56 25.69 -1.75
C GLU A 140 0.62 26.69 -1.78
N SER A 141 0.77 27.56 -0.77
CA SER A 141 1.91 28.48 -0.70
C SER A 141 3.24 27.78 -0.38
N GLN A 142 3.17 26.56 0.16
CA GLN A 142 4.30 25.71 0.52
C GLN A 142 4.58 24.63 -0.53
N VAL A 143 3.69 24.47 -1.51
CA VAL A 143 3.92 23.60 -2.66
C VAL A 143 4.91 24.29 -3.57
N LEU A 144 6.17 23.85 -3.50
CA LEU A 144 7.19 24.31 -4.45
C LEU A 144 6.80 23.82 -5.86
N GLU A 145 6.83 24.71 -6.86
CA GLU A 145 6.88 24.28 -8.25
C GLU A 145 8.11 23.39 -8.42
N TYR A 146 7.87 22.11 -8.67
CA TYR A 146 8.93 21.15 -8.93
C TYR A 146 9.52 21.45 -10.31
N SER A 147 10.54 22.31 -10.39
CA SER A 147 11.33 22.44 -11.61
C SER A 147 12.19 21.19 -11.76
N ASP A 148 12.04 20.50 -12.89
CA ASP A 148 12.61 19.20 -13.21
C ASP A 148 14.15 19.29 -13.41
N THR A 149 14.89 19.59 -12.34
CA THR A 149 16.35 19.83 -12.37
C THR A 149 17.18 18.60 -12.03
N HIS A 150 16.55 17.43 -11.88
CA HIS A 150 17.27 16.17 -11.67
C HIS A 150 17.84 15.63 -12.99
N SER A 151 18.89 16.31 -13.46
CA SER A 151 19.87 15.70 -14.34
C SER A 151 20.46 14.47 -13.63
N ARG A 152 20.32 13.33 -14.30
CA ARG A 152 20.76 12.00 -13.88
C ARG A 152 22.21 12.03 -13.37
N ILE A 153 22.44 11.88 -12.08
CA ILE A 153 23.72 11.37 -11.58
C ILE A 153 23.69 9.86 -11.82
N LYS A 154 24.11 9.46 -13.03
CA LYS A 154 24.51 8.07 -13.30
C LYS A 154 25.75 7.79 -12.45
N ARG A 155 25.66 6.83 -11.53
CA ARG A 155 26.83 6.09 -11.04
C ARG A 155 26.95 4.81 -11.83
#